data_AF-A0A952E499-F1
#
_entry.id   AF-A0A952E499-F1
#
_cell.length_a   1.000
_cell.length_b   1.000
_cell.length_c   1.000
_cell.angle_alpha   90.00
_cell.angle_beta   90.00
_cell.angle_gamma   90.00
#
_symmetry.space_group_name_H-M   'P 1'
#
loop_
_entity.id
_entity.type
_entity.pdbx_description
1 polymer ?
#
loop_
_entity_poly.entity_id
_entity_poly.type
_entity_poly.pdbx_seq_one_letter_code
_entity_poly.pdbx_strand_id
1 'polypeptide(L)'
;MTNEKQTKNFQLFKTFMAIVLAIITILAALVGINSYFDSRIERAVNDEQFIRRVSSHVRPYVIFDATTIHKDGGAMEYLEEIEVEVTGQVYKNVNPEEKHDSHLEITITPKQYLAHAPLIESLGGLRSMIIYDGKRGAKYQWVYTVLVRPPFGGDIKTQKFRLEILR
;
A
#
# COMPACT_ATOMS: atom_id res chain seq x y z
N MET A 1 51.86 -59.63 -1.07
CA MET A 1 52.02 -58.16 -0.93
C MET A 1 50.84 -57.33 -1.48
N THR A 2 49.84 -57.93 -2.13
CA THR A 2 48.70 -57.21 -2.73
C THR A 2 47.59 -56.77 -1.76
N ASN A 3 47.38 -57.49 -0.66
CA ASN A 3 46.29 -57.19 0.30
C ASN A 3 46.51 -55.91 1.11
N GLU A 4 47.74 -55.59 1.50
CA GLU A 4 48.03 -54.43 2.35
C GLU A 4 47.88 -53.09 1.61
N LYS A 5 48.13 -53.09 0.29
CA LYS A 5 47.94 -51.89 -0.55
C LYS A 5 46.47 -51.61 -0.78
N GLN A 6 45.64 -52.65 -0.93
CA GLN A 6 44.19 -52.50 -1.09
C GLN A 6 43.52 -51.96 0.18
N THR A 7 43.91 -52.42 1.36
CA THR A 7 43.34 -51.91 2.62
C THR A 7 43.70 -50.45 2.88
N LYS A 8 44.94 -50.02 2.60
CA LYS A 8 45.35 -48.61 2.71
C LYS A 8 44.56 -47.70 1.76
N ASN A 9 44.39 -48.10 0.50
CA ASN A 9 43.61 -47.33 -0.47
C ASN A 9 42.13 -47.21 -0.05
N PHE A 10 41.56 -48.27 0.50
CA PHE A 10 40.18 -48.26 0.99
C PHE A 10 40.00 -47.34 2.21
N GLN A 11 40.97 -47.32 3.13
CA GLN A 11 40.96 -46.40 4.26
C GLN A 11 41.08 -44.93 3.81
N LEU A 12 42.00 -44.64 2.88
CA LEU A 12 42.14 -43.30 2.30
C LEU A 12 40.85 -42.85 1.62
N PHE A 13 40.18 -43.73 0.86
CA PHE A 13 38.91 -43.44 0.23
C PHE A 13 37.80 -43.13 1.25
N LYS A 14 37.71 -43.90 2.33
CA LYS A 14 36.75 -43.64 3.43
C LYS A 14 37.00 -42.28 4.08
N THR A 15 38.26 -41.96 4.40
CA THR A 15 38.62 -40.67 4.98
C THR A 15 38.27 -39.52 4.03
N PHE A 16 38.57 -39.67 2.74
CA PHE A 16 38.21 -38.69 1.72
C PHE A 16 36.69 -38.47 1.63
N MET A 17 35.91 -39.56 1.55
CA MET A 17 34.45 -39.47 1.52
C MET A 17 33.87 -38.82 2.78
N ALA A 18 34.44 -39.11 3.95
CA ALA A 18 34.02 -38.48 5.20
C ALA A 18 34.28 -36.96 5.20
N ILE A 19 35.43 -36.52 4.66
CA ILE A 19 35.74 -35.10 4.52
C ILE A 19 34.77 -34.42 3.55
N VAL A 20 34.50 -35.03 2.39
CA VAL A 20 33.55 -34.50 1.40
C VAL A 20 32.15 -34.36 2.01
N LEU A 21 31.67 -35.39 2.71
CA LEU A 21 30.36 -35.37 3.37
C LEU A 21 30.28 -34.27 4.44
N ALA A 22 31.36 -34.08 5.21
CA ALA A 22 31.44 -33.02 6.21
C ALA A 22 31.33 -31.63 5.56
N ILE A 23 32.05 -31.39 4.45
CA ILE A 23 31.98 -30.13 3.70
C ILE A 23 30.55 -29.89 3.17
N ILE A 24 29.93 -30.89 2.56
CA ILE A 24 28.55 -30.79 2.04
C ILE A 24 27.56 -30.46 3.17
N THR A 25 27.71 -31.12 4.32
CA THR A 25 26.85 -30.90 5.48
C THR A 25 26.98 -29.47 6.01
N ILE A 26 28.21 -28.93 6.08
CA ILE A 26 28.46 -27.54 6.48
C ILE A 26 27.82 -26.57 5.49
N LEU A 27 27.99 -26.79 4.18
CA LEU A 27 27.38 -25.93 3.16
C LEU A 27 25.85 -25.97 3.23
N ALA A 28 25.26 -27.15 3.38
CA ALA A 28 23.81 -27.29 3.54
C ALA A 28 23.30 -26.59 4.80
N ALA A 29 24.04 -26.67 5.91
CA ALA A 29 23.69 -25.96 7.15
C ALA A 29 23.75 -24.44 6.97
N LEU A 30 24.79 -23.91 6.31
CA LEU A 30 24.90 -22.47 6.02
C LEU A 30 23.75 -21.96 5.16
N VAL A 31 23.40 -22.69 4.10
CA VAL A 31 22.25 -22.34 3.24
C VAL A 31 20.94 -22.41 4.04
N GLY A 32 20.75 -23.45 4.84
CA GLY A 32 19.55 -23.62 5.67
C GLY A 32 19.38 -22.49 6.69
N ILE A 33 20.47 -22.03 7.32
CA ILE A 33 20.46 -20.89 8.24
C ILE A 33 20.05 -19.61 7.49
N ASN A 34 20.60 -19.37 6.30
CA ASN A 34 20.26 -18.19 5.51
C ASN A 34 18.78 -18.19 5.11
N SER A 35 18.27 -19.32 4.58
CA SER A 35 16.85 -19.47 4.24
C SER A 35 15.92 -19.31 5.46
N TYR A 36 16.36 -19.75 6.64
CA TYR A 36 15.61 -19.53 7.88
C TYR A 36 15.50 -18.04 8.22
N PHE A 37 16.61 -17.30 8.16
CA PHE A 37 16.59 -15.85 8.41
C PHE A 37 15.76 -15.11 7.37
N ASP A 38 15.92 -15.42 6.09
CA ASP A 38 15.12 -14.82 5.01
C ASP A 38 13.62 -15.05 5.26
N SER A 39 13.22 -16.27 5.57
CA SER A 39 11.81 -16.59 5.86
C SER A 39 11.27 -15.84 7.08
N ARG A 40 12.12 -15.59 8.08
CA ARG A 40 11.74 -14.87 9.31
C ARG A 40 11.62 -13.37 9.05
N ILE A 41 12.54 -12.81 8.27
CA ILE A 41 12.50 -11.41 7.83
C ILE A 41 11.28 -11.17 6.96
N GLU A 42 11.03 -12.04 5.97
CA GLU A 42 9.87 -11.94 5.09
C GLU A 42 8.56 -11.96 5.87
N ARG A 43 8.42 -12.86 6.86
CA ARG A 43 7.26 -12.85 7.76
C ARG A 43 7.14 -11.57 8.57
N ALA A 44 8.24 -11.03 9.07
CA ALA A 44 8.24 -9.80 9.86
C ALA A 44 7.94 -8.55 9.02
N VAL A 45 8.43 -8.49 7.78
CA VAL A 45 8.18 -7.39 6.84
C VAL A 45 6.76 -7.44 6.29
N ASN A 46 6.19 -8.63 6.12
CA ASN A 46 4.80 -8.81 5.68
C ASN A 46 3.78 -8.76 6.83
N ASP A 47 4.22 -8.51 8.07
CA ASP A 47 3.32 -8.31 9.19
C ASP A 47 2.50 -7.02 9.01
N GLU A 48 1.18 -7.13 9.16
CA GLU A 48 0.26 -6.01 8.93
C GLU A 48 0.56 -4.83 9.87
N GLN A 49 0.94 -5.09 11.13
CA GLN A 49 1.27 -4.02 12.07
C GLN A 49 2.57 -3.32 11.67
N PHE A 50 3.57 -4.08 11.22
CA PHE A 50 4.82 -3.52 10.70
C PHE A 50 4.56 -2.63 9.48
N ILE A 51 3.85 -3.12 8.47
CA ILE A 51 3.49 -2.35 7.27
C ILE A 51 2.71 -1.09 7.65
N ARG A 52 1.75 -1.19 8.59
CA ARG A 52 0.97 -0.03 9.07
C ARG A 52 1.87 1.02 9.73
N ARG A 53 2.81 0.61 10.58
CA ARG A 53 3.77 1.53 11.24
C ARG A 53 4.73 2.19 10.24
N VAL A 54 5.24 1.44 9.28
CA VAL A 54 6.16 1.99 8.27
C VAL A 54 5.40 2.94 7.34
N SER A 55 4.22 2.56 6.87
CA SER A 55 3.40 3.41 5.99
C SER A 55 2.94 4.70 6.68
N SER A 56 2.61 4.67 7.98
CA SER A 56 2.27 5.88 8.75
C SER A 56 3.42 6.85 8.94
N HIS A 57 4.67 6.40 8.79
CA HIS A 57 5.85 7.27 8.85
C HIS A 57 6.29 7.76 7.47
N VAL A 58 6.21 6.91 6.45
CA VAL A 58 6.75 7.21 5.12
C VAL A 58 5.75 8.00 4.26
N ARG A 59 4.49 7.57 4.19
CA ARG A 59 3.43 8.19 3.37
C ARG A 59 2.06 7.94 4.02
N PRO A 60 1.70 8.72 5.05
CA PRO A 60 0.43 8.57 5.74
C PRO A 60 -0.72 8.73 4.75
N TYR A 61 -1.65 7.78 4.72
CA TYR A 61 -2.82 7.85 3.85
C TYR A 61 -4.10 7.46 4.59
N VAL A 62 -5.23 7.84 4.04
CA VAL A 62 -6.56 7.40 4.46
C VAL A 62 -7.39 7.10 3.23
N ILE A 63 -8.16 6.01 3.28
CA ILE A 63 -9.14 5.65 2.27
C ILE A 63 -10.52 5.93 2.84
N PHE A 64 -11.30 6.73 2.14
CA PHE A 64 -12.62 7.18 2.57
C PHE A 64 -13.58 7.25 1.39
N ASP A 65 -14.87 7.28 1.68
CA ASP A 65 -15.92 7.68 0.73
C ASP A 65 -16.69 8.88 1.30
N ALA A 66 -17.85 9.22 0.74
CA ALA A 66 -18.60 10.39 1.19
C ALA A 66 -19.19 10.26 2.61
N THR A 67 -19.17 9.07 3.21
CA THR A 67 -19.84 8.77 4.47
C THR A 67 -18.94 8.13 5.51
N THR A 68 -17.87 7.46 5.10
CA THR A 68 -17.07 6.61 5.99
C THR A 68 -15.59 6.60 5.63
N ILE A 69 -14.76 6.46 6.67
CA ILE A 69 -13.35 6.12 6.53
C ILE A 69 -13.24 4.59 6.49
N HIS A 70 -12.78 4.05 5.37
CA HIS A 70 -12.61 2.60 5.16
C HIS A 70 -11.29 2.09 5.72
N LYS A 71 -10.22 2.89 5.64
CA LYS A 71 -8.89 2.48 6.10
C LYS A 71 -8.05 3.70 6.49
N ASP A 72 -7.42 3.65 7.65
CA ASP A 72 -6.47 4.67 8.11
C ASP A 72 -5.05 4.10 8.19
N GLY A 73 -4.19 4.61 7.29
CA GLY A 73 -2.76 4.37 7.24
C GLY A 73 -1.94 5.44 7.97
N GLY A 74 -2.54 6.14 8.95
CA GLY A 74 -1.90 7.15 9.79
C GLY A 74 -2.14 8.59 9.35
N ALA A 75 -2.91 8.83 8.28
CA ALA A 75 -3.20 10.21 7.86
C ALA A 75 -4.11 10.94 8.86
N MET A 76 -4.99 10.22 9.57
CA MET A 76 -5.89 10.84 10.56
C MET A 76 -5.17 11.41 11.79
N GLU A 77 -3.89 11.09 12.00
CA GLU A 77 -3.07 11.77 13.01
C GLU A 77 -2.89 13.26 12.65
N TYR A 78 -2.82 13.59 11.35
CA TYR A 78 -2.58 14.94 10.82
C TYR A 78 -3.86 15.70 10.47
N LEU A 79 -4.97 14.98 10.34
CA LEU A 79 -6.25 15.53 9.90
C LEU A 79 -7.21 15.63 11.09
N GLU A 80 -7.88 16.77 11.17
CA GLU A 80 -9.02 16.97 12.06
C GLU A 80 -10.26 16.35 11.41
N GLU A 81 -10.49 16.65 10.14
CA GLU A 81 -11.73 16.32 9.44
C GLU A 81 -11.53 16.17 7.94
N ILE A 82 -12.37 15.31 7.34
CA ILE A 82 -12.52 15.18 5.89
C ILE A 82 -14.03 15.22 5.61
N GLU A 83 -14.46 16.22 4.85
CA GLU A 83 -15.84 16.39 4.42
C GLU A 83 -15.93 16.17 2.91
N VAL A 84 -17.00 15.51 2.47
CA VAL A 84 -17.28 15.28 1.06
C VAL A 84 -18.69 15.74 0.77
N GLU A 85 -18.80 16.86 0.05
CA GLU A 85 -20.07 17.42 -0.36
C GLU A 85 -20.32 17.16 -1.85
N VAL A 86 -21.53 16.72 -2.20
CA VAL A 86 -21.92 16.58 -3.61
C VAL A 86 -22.45 17.93 -4.10
N THR A 87 -21.55 18.74 -4.66
CA THR A 87 -21.87 20.10 -5.13
C THR A 87 -22.27 20.08 -6.61
N GLY A 88 -23.43 19.52 -6.93
CA GLY A 88 -23.93 19.49 -8.31
C GLY A 88 -25.28 18.81 -8.45
N GLN A 89 -26.00 19.08 -9.55
CA GLN A 89 -27.26 18.38 -9.81
C GLN A 89 -26.96 16.92 -10.13
N VAL A 90 -27.28 16.02 -9.20
CA VAL A 90 -27.56 14.63 -9.55
C VAL A 90 -28.83 14.68 -10.40
N TYR A 91 -28.68 14.64 -11.72
CA TYR A 91 -29.79 14.65 -12.66
C TYR A 91 -30.58 13.34 -12.50
N LYS A 92 -31.49 13.30 -11.52
CA LYS A 92 -32.21 12.09 -11.10
C LYS A 92 -33.23 11.56 -12.11
N ASN A 93 -33.44 12.22 -13.26
CA ASN A 93 -34.48 11.87 -14.24
C ASN A 93 -34.04 12.10 -15.70
N VAL A 94 -32.76 12.02 -16.02
CA VAL A 94 -32.28 12.24 -17.39
C VAL A 94 -31.88 10.92 -18.05
N ASN A 95 -32.11 10.85 -19.35
CA ASN A 95 -31.90 9.70 -20.22
C ASN A 95 -30.51 9.06 -19.93
N PRO A 96 -30.40 7.73 -19.71
CA PRO A 96 -29.13 7.06 -19.41
C PRO A 96 -28.00 7.29 -20.45
N GLU A 97 -28.35 7.81 -21.62
CA GLU A 97 -27.41 8.16 -22.69
C GLU A 97 -26.74 9.52 -22.50
N GLU A 98 -27.31 10.43 -21.70
CA GLU A 98 -26.69 11.70 -21.36
C GLU A 98 -25.73 11.53 -20.18
N LYS A 99 -24.43 11.50 -20.50
CA LYS A 99 -23.35 11.45 -19.50
C LYS A 99 -23.32 12.76 -18.71
N HIS A 100 -23.93 12.77 -17.53
CA HIS A 100 -23.79 13.90 -16.61
C HIS A 100 -22.55 13.72 -15.75
N ASP A 101 -21.67 14.72 -15.83
CA ASP A 101 -20.56 14.82 -14.90
C ASP A 101 -21.08 15.36 -13.56
N SER A 102 -20.73 14.68 -12.48
CA SER A 102 -21.10 15.09 -11.13
C SER A 102 -19.90 15.74 -10.46
N HIS A 103 -20.14 16.84 -9.76
CA HIS A 103 -19.12 17.57 -9.03
C HIS A 103 -19.17 17.17 -7.55
N LEU A 104 -18.00 16.88 -7.01
CA LEU A 104 -17.76 16.65 -5.59
C LEU A 104 -16.81 17.73 -5.09
N GLU A 105 -17.13 18.29 -3.94
CA GLU A 105 -16.19 19.10 -3.18
C GLU A 105 -15.67 18.25 -2.02
N ILE A 106 -14.35 18.09 -1.95
CA ILE A 106 -13.68 17.40 -0.84
C ILE A 106 -12.94 18.45 -0.04
N THR A 107 -13.39 18.68 1.19
CA THR A 107 -12.76 19.61 2.13
C THR A 107 -11.94 18.82 3.13
N ILE A 108 -10.68 19.21 3.27
CA ILE A 108 -9.73 18.60 4.18
C ILE A 108 -9.33 19.64 5.19
N THR A 109 -9.51 19.33 6.47
CA THR A 109 -9.13 20.20 7.58
C THR A 109 -7.96 19.57 8.33
N PRO A 110 -6.71 20.04 8.11
CA PRO A 110 -5.56 19.60 8.88
C PRO A 110 -5.58 20.13 10.32
N LYS A 111 -5.03 19.37 11.28
CA LYS A 111 -4.82 19.82 12.67
C LYS A 111 -3.79 20.94 12.78
N GLN A 112 -2.86 20.97 11.84
CA GLN A 112 -1.76 21.94 11.77
C GLN A 112 -1.44 22.27 10.32
N TYR A 113 -0.70 23.36 10.09
CA TYR A 113 -0.29 23.76 8.75
C TYR A 113 0.47 22.63 8.02
N LEU A 114 -0.01 22.27 6.83
CA LEU A 114 0.69 21.38 5.89
C LEU A 114 1.38 22.24 4.83
N ALA A 115 2.69 22.04 4.67
CA ALA A 115 3.51 22.73 3.68
C ALA A 115 3.06 22.43 2.25
N HIS A 116 2.64 21.19 2.01
CA HIS A 116 2.16 20.72 0.72
C HIS A 116 0.66 20.43 0.76
N ALA A 117 0.03 20.52 -0.42
CA ALA A 117 -1.33 20.05 -0.60
C ALA A 117 -1.35 18.52 -0.45
N PRO A 118 -2.28 17.97 0.34
CA PRO A 118 -2.52 16.54 0.33
C PRO A 118 -2.82 16.02 -1.09
N LEU A 119 -2.40 14.79 -1.38
CA LEU A 119 -2.66 14.17 -2.66
C LEU A 119 -3.96 13.36 -2.58
N ILE A 120 -4.93 13.63 -3.47
CA ILE A 120 -6.15 12.82 -3.59
C ILE A 120 -6.08 11.98 -4.85
N GLU A 121 -6.48 10.72 -4.76
CA GLU A 121 -6.62 9.80 -5.89
C GLU A 121 -7.94 9.02 -5.78
N SER A 122 -8.59 8.70 -6.90
CA SER A 122 -9.74 7.79 -6.91
C SER A 122 -9.28 6.33 -6.86
N LEU A 123 -9.90 5.55 -5.98
CA LEU A 123 -9.76 4.10 -5.93
C LEU A 123 -11.00 3.48 -6.57
N GLY A 124 -10.93 3.16 -7.87
CA GLY A 124 -12.08 2.58 -8.57
C GLY A 124 -11.87 2.15 -10.01
N GLY A 125 -10.64 2.21 -10.55
CA GLY A 125 -10.35 1.81 -11.94
C GLY A 125 -11.02 2.68 -13.01
N LEU A 126 -11.63 3.80 -12.61
CA LEU A 126 -12.36 4.67 -13.51
C LEU A 126 -11.42 5.70 -14.12
N ARG A 127 -11.41 5.73 -15.46
CA ARG A 127 -10.76 6.76 -16.29
C ARG A 127 -11.39 8.16 -16.17
N SER A 128 -12.11 8.44 -15.09
CA SER A 128 -13.07 9.54 -15.03
C SER A 128 -13.16 10.23 -13.67
N MET A 129 -12.04 10.27 -12.94
CA MET A 129 -11.83 11.31 -11.94
C MET A 129 -10.88 12.35 -12.54
N ILE A 130 -11.37 13.59 -12.67
CA ILE A 130 -10.52 14.74 -12.98
C ILE A 130 -10.56 15.63 -11.74
N ILE A 131 -9.43 15.75 -11.07
CA ILE A 131 -9.26 16.80 -10.05
C ILE A 131 -9.11 18.10 -10.83
N TYR A 132 -10.10 18.96 -10.69
CA TYR A 132 -10.21 20.18 -11.49
C TYR A 132 -9.38 21.30 -10.88
N ASP A 133 -9.40 21.39 -9.54
CA ASP A 133 -8.72 22.42 -8.79
C ASP A 133 -8.49 21.97 -7.33
N GLY A 134 -7.45 22.53 -6.72
CA GLY A 134 -7.12 22.37 -5.30
C GLY A 134 -6.75 23.73 -4.72
N LYS A 135 -7.66 24.33 -3.95
CA LYS A 135 -7.50 25.67 -3.40
C LYS A 135 -7.40 25.66 -1.88
N ARG A 136 -6.82 26.71 -1.32
CA ARG A 136 -6.84 26.95 0.14
C ARG A 136 -8.22 27.43 0.56
N GLY A 137 -8.79 26.77 1.57
CA GLY A 137 -10.02 27.17 2.24
C GLY A 137 -9.74 28.09 3.43
N ALA A 138 -10.61 28.06 4.45
CA ALA A 138 -10.39 28.81 5.67
C ALA A 138 -9.28 28.17 6.52
N LYS A 139 -8.46 28.99 7.18
CA LYS A 139 -7.32 28.55 8.02
C LYS A 139 -6.34 27.65 7.25
N TYR A 140 -6.27 26.37 7.61
CA TYR A 140 -5.36 25.38 7.01
C TYR A 140 -6.07 24.46 6.00
N GLN A 141 -7.33 24.72 5.69
CA GLN A 141 -8.14 23.86 4.84
C GLN A 141 -7.60 23.77 3.42
N TRP A 142 -7.83 22.60 2.83
CA TRP A 142 -7.68 22.37 1.41
C TRP A 142 -9.02 21.92 0.85
N VAL A 143 -9.45 22.56 -0.23
CA VAL A 143 -10.73 22.28 -0.88
C VAL A 143 -10.45 21.82 -2.30
N TYR A 144 -10.89 20.61 -2.63
CA TYR A 144 -10.70 20.00 -3.94
C TYR A 144 -12.04 19.91 -4.65
N THR A 145 -12.08 20.42 -5.87
CA THR A 145 -13.23 20.20 -6.76
C THR A 145 -12.92 19.04 -7.68
N VAL A 146 -13.70 17.97 -7.55
CA VAL A 146 -13.52 16.73 -8.28
C VAL A 146 -14.68 16.52 -9.22
N LEU A 147 -14.37 16.29 -10.50
CA LEU A 147 -15.33 15.79 -11.47
C LEU A 147 -15.31 14.27 -11.44
N VAL A 148 -16.45 13.66 -11.11
CA VAL A 148 -16.62 12.20 -11.14
C VAL A 148 -17.68 11.84 -12.16
N ARG A 149 -17.30 10.95 -13.08
CA ARG A 149 -18.26 10.24 -13.95
C ARG A 149 -18.39 8.81 -13.45
N PRO A 150 -19.46 8.47 -12.71
CA PRO A 150 -19.66 7.10 -12.27
C PRO A 150 -19.87 6.17 -13.48
N PRO A 151 -19.39 4.93 -13.43
CA PRO A 151 -19.74 3.91 -14.40
C PRO A 151 -21.23 3.60 -14.24
N PHE A 152 -21.94 3.47 -15.35
CA PHE A 152 -23.36 3.14 -15.49
C PHE A 152 -24.08 2.78 -14.17
N GLY A 153 -24.75 3.76 -13.55
CA GLY A 153 -25.61 3.54 -12.38
C GLY A 153 -24.91 3.49 -11.01
N GLY A 154 -23.60 3.73 -10.92
CA GLY A 154 -22.88 3.81 -9.64
C GLY A 154 -23.28 5.03 -8.81
N ASP A 155 -23.49 4.84 -7.50
CA ASP A 155 -23.71 5.94 -6.56
C ASP A 155 -22.38 6.64 -6.26
N ILE A 156 -22.32 7.93 -6.59
CA ILE A 156 -21.15 8.79 -6.36
C ILE A 156 -20.70 8.80 -4.89
N LYS A 157 -21.63 8.62 -3.95
CA LYS A 157 -21.32 8.60 -2.51
C LYS A 157 -20.49 7.40 -2.10
N THR A 158 -20.52 6.33 -2.90
CA THR A 158 -19.76 5.09 -2.67
C THR A 158 -18.38 5.12 -3.34
N GLN A 159 -18.08 6.17 -4.10
CA GLN A 159 -16.76 6.33 -4.71
C GLN A 159 -15.71 6.48 -3.61
N LYS A 160 -14.71 5.59 -3.65
CA LYS A 160 -13.60 5.62 -2.70
C LYS A 160 -12.49 6.53 -3.21
N PHE A 161 -11.91 7.27 -2.28
CA PHE A 161 -10.77 8.14 -2.48
C PHE A 161 -9.64 7.69 -1.56
N ARG A 162 -8.41 7.80 -2.05
CA ARG A 162 -7.21 7.77 -1.24
C ARG A 162 -6.72 9.19 -1.08
N LEU A 163 -6.61 9.63 0.17
CA LEU A 163 -5.93 10.86 0.53
C LEU A 163 -4.57 10.54 1.12
N GLU A 164 -3.54 11.23 0.70
CA GLU A 164 -2.19 11.06 1.20
C GLU A 164 -1.58 12.39 1.67
N ILE A 165 -0.92 12.36 2.82
CA ILE A 165 -0.23 13.51 3.40
C ILE A 165 1.21 13.54 2.89
N LEU A 166 1.53 14.59 2.13
CA LEU A 166 2.90 14.86 1.69
C LEU A 166 3.63 15.63 2.79
N ARG A 167 4.76 15.08 3.24
CA ARG A 167 5.66 15.67 4.25
C ARG A 167 6.86 16.30 3.60
#